data_AF-A0A7C9PW77-F1
#
_entry.id   AF-A0A7C9PW77-F1
#
_cell.length_a   1.000
_cell.length_b   1.000
_cell.length_c   1.000
_cell.angle_alpha   90.00
_cell.angle_beta   90.00
_cell.angle_gamma   90.00
#
_symmetry.space_group_name_H-M   'P 1'
#
loop_
_entity.id
_entity.type
_entity.pdbx_description
1 polymer ?
#
loop_
_entity_poly.entity_id
_entity_poly.type
_entity_poly.pdbx_seq_one_letter_code
_entity_poly.pdbx_strand_id
1 'polypeptide(L)'
;MFQTLRERAGLTQAGLAKLIPSKRSFGNINQTSISDWERGITQPELTIPQTKALCRALGVKLEELPDDFGPRWRSQPDLSPGDEEE
;
A
#
# COMPACT_ATOMS: atom_id res chain seq x y z
N MET A 1 -7.99 -3.54 2.77
CA MET A 1 -6.60 -3.60 3.25
C MET A 1 -5.71 -3.98 2.08
N PHE A 2 -4.59 -3.29 1.91
CA PHE A 2 -3.70 -3.49 0.77
C PHE A 2 -3.17 -4.94 0.67
N GLN A 3 -2.78 -5.53 1.80
CA GLN A 3 -2.40 -6.93 1.89
C GLN A 3 -3.45 -7.88 1.29
N THR A 4 -4.73 -7.68 1.64
CA THR A 4 -5.83 -8.51 1.12
C THR A 4 -5.98 -8.39 -0.39
N LEU A 5 -5.75 -7.21 -0.97
CA LEU A 5 -5.78 -7.03 -2.43
C LEU A 5 -4.65 -7.82 -3.09
N ARG A 6 -3.44 -7.76 -2.54
CA ARG A 6 -2.31 -8.55 -3.03
C ARG A 6 -2.58 -10.05 -2.97
N GLU A 7 -3.11 -10.53 -1.85
CA GLU A 7 -3.43 -11.96 -1.66
C GLU A 7 -4.55 -12.43 -2.61
N ARG A 8 -5.58 -11.61 -2.83
CA ARG A 8 -6.63 -11.89 -3.82
C ARG A 8 -6.10 -11.96 -5.26
N ALA A 9 -5.08 -11.17 -5.57
CA ALA A 9 -4.37 -11.25 -6.84
C ALA A 9 -3.44 -12.48 -6.94
N GLY A 10 -3.34 -13.31 -5.88
CA GLY A 10 -2.49 -14.50 -5.84
C GLY A 10 -0.99 -14.16 -5.77
N LEU A 11 -0.65 -12.93 -5.36
CA LEU A 11 0.74 -12.45 -5.37
C LEU A 11 1.39 -12.57 -3.99
N THR A 12 2.66 -12.95 -3.96
CA THR A 12 3.52 -12.74 -2.79
C THR A 12 4.02 -11.30 -2.77
N GLN A 13 4.53 -10.81 -1.63
CA GLN A 13 5.15 -9.48 -1.57
C GLN A 13 6.26 -9.31 -2.62
N ALA A 14 7.12 -10.32 -2.79
CA ALA A 14 8.19 -10.31 -3.77
C ALA A 14 7.65 -10.39 -5.21
N GLY A 15 6.56 -11.13 -5.42
CA GLY A 15 5.86 -11.20 -6.70
C GLY A 15 5.32 -9.83 -7.13
N LEU A 16 4.62 -9.14 -6.22
CA LEU A 16 4.10 -7.80 -6.48
C LEU A 16 5.24 -6.80 -6.74
N ALA A 17 6.30 -6.86 -5.94
CA ALA A 17 7.44 -5.95 -6.05
C ALA A 17 8.07 -5.99 -7.45
N LYS A 18 8.24 -7.19 -8.03
CA LYS A 18 8.75 -7.42 -9.40
C LYS A 18 7.88 -6.84 -10.52
N LEU A 19 6.63 -6.50 -10.25
CA LEU A 19 5.70 -5.95 -11.24
C LEU A 19 5.68 -4.41 -11.25
N ILE A 20 6.27 -3.76 -10.25
CA ILE A 20 6.26 -2.31 -10.12
C ILE A 20 7.67 -1.76 -10.38
N PRO A 21 7.87 -0.88 -11.36
CA PRO A 21 9.19 -0.30 -11.64
C PRO A 21 9.64 0.63 -10.51
N SER A 22 10.95 0.73 -10.27
CA SER A 22 11.52 1.62 -9.24
C SER A 22 11.68 3.07 -9.73
N LYS A 23 11.66 4.03 -8.79
CA LYS A 23 11.83 5.47 -9.07
C LYS A 23 13.30 5.88 -9.22
N ARG A 24 14.21 5.17 -8.54
CA ARG A 24 15.60 5.62 -8.34
C ARG A 24 16.65 4.92 -9.19
N SER A 25 16.29 3.88 -9.95
CA SER A 25 17.23 3.17 -10.82
C SER A 25 16.52 2.26 -11.82
N PHE A 26 17.30 1.63 -12.70
CA PHE A 26 16.87 0.51 -13.54
C PHE A 26 16.49 -0.67 -12.64
N GLY A 27 15.22 -1.08 -12.66
CA GLY A 27 14.73 -2.23 -11.89
C GLY A 27 13.35 -2.02 -11.29
N ASN A 28 13.01 -2.88 -10.33
CA ASN A 28 11.72 -2.93 -9.68
C ASN A 28 11.80 -2.48 -8.22
N ILE A 29 10.64 -2.22 -7.61
CA ILE A 29 10.54 -1.97 -6.17
C ILE A 29 11.01 -3.22 -5.40
N ASN A 30 11.57 -3.02 -4.22
CA ASN A 30 12.02 -4.12 -3.36
C ASN A 30 10.84 -4.73 -2.59
N GLN A 31 10.92 -6.04 -2.31
CA GLN A 31 9.94 -6.71 -1.44
C GLN A 31 9.79 -5.99 -0.09
N THR A 32 10.88 -5.52 0.49
CA THR A 32 10.87 -4.81 1.77
C THR A 32 9.96 -3.60 1.75
N SER A 33 9.91 -2.85 0.64
CA SER A 33 8.99 -1.72 0.50
C SER A 33 7.53 -2.14 0.57
N ILE A 34 7.16 -3.27 -0.06
CA ILE A 34 5.80 -3.81 0.02
C ILE A 34 5.47 -4.21 1.47
N SER A 35 6.40 -4.85 2.16
CA SER A 35 6.25 -5.22 3.57
C SER A 35 6.07 -4.01 4.47
N ASP A 36 6.86 -2.95 4.26
CA ASP A 36 6.77 -1.71 5.02
C ASP A 36 5.43 -0.99 4.79
N TRP A 37 4.91 -1.00 3.55
CA TRP A 37 3.58 -0.45 3.25
C TRP A 37 2.48 -1.24 3.95
N GLU A 38 2.52 -2.58 3.89
CA GLU A 38 1.52 -3.44 4.54
C GLU A 38 1.52 -3.28 6.07
N ARG A 39 2.68 -2.98 6.64
CA ARG A 39 2.86 -2.70 8.07
C ARG A 39 2.60 -1.24 8.43
N GLY A 40 2.34 -0.38 7.44
CA GLY A 40 2.17 1.07 7.60
C GLY A 40 3.42 1.80 8.09
N ILE A 41 4.61 1.22 7.93
CA ILE A 41 5.89 1.82 8.37
C ILE A 41 6.27 3.00 7.46
N THR A 42 6.02 2.85 6.16
CA THR A 42 6.24 3.91 5.17
C THR A 42 5.01 4.06 4.28
N GLN A 43 4.73 5.28 3.83
CA GLN A 43 3.72 5.51 2.81
C GLN A 43 4.31 5.30 1.40
N PRO A 44 3.52 4.75 0.47
CA PRO A 44 3.95 4.55 -0.91
C PRO A 44 4.07 5.87 -1.67
N GLU A 45 5.28 6.23 -2.07
CA GLU A 45 5.52 7.32 -3.03
C GLU A 45 5.64 6.77 -4.45
N LEU A 46 4.52 6.73 -5.17
CA LEU A 46 4.44 6.21 -6.53
C LEU A 46 4.16 7.31 -7.54
N THR A 47 4.89 7.29 -8.65
CA THR A 47 4.57 8.08 -9.85
C THR A 47 3.36 7.51 -10.58
N ILE A 48 2.71 8.30 -11.44
CA ILE A 48 1.53 7.84 -12.20
C ILE A 48 1.78 6.51 -12.95
N PRO A 49 2.90 6.30 -13.67
CA PRO A 49 3.18 5.00 -14.29
C PRO A 49 3.27 3.83 -13.30
N GLN A 50 3.84 4.06 -12.13
CA GLN A 50 3.95 3.05 -11.07
C GLN A 50 2.60 2.74 -10.44
N THR A 51 1.78 3.76 -10.17
CA THR A 51 0.40 3.58 -9.68
C THR A 51 -0.41 2.78 -10.69
N LYS A 52 -0.30 3.08 -11.99
CA LYS A 52 -0.96 2.28 -13.04
C LYS A 52 -0.44 0.84 -13.08
N ALA A 53 0.86 0.62 -12.88
CA ALA A 53 1.44 -0.72 -12.81
C ALA A 53 0.94 -1.50 -11.59
N LEU A 54 0.82 -0.83 -10.44
CA LEU A 54 0.25 -1.40 -9.22
C LEU A 54 -1.20 -1.84 -9.44
N CYS A 55 -2.05 -0.96 -9.97
CA CYS A 55 -3.46 -1.29 -10.26
C CYS A 55 -3.57 -2.50 -11.20
N ARG A 56 -2.77 -2.53 -12.27
CA ARG A 56 -2.72 -3.67 -13.20
C ARG A 56 -2.26 -4.97 -12.54
N ALA A 57 -1.24 -4.90 -11.68
CA ALA A 57 -0.73 -6.07 -10.97
C ALA A 57 -1.76 -6.64 -9.98
N LEU A 58 -2.51 -5.76 -9.32
CA LEU A 58 -3.55 -6.15 -8.36
C LEU A 58 -4.88 -6.52 -9.03
N GLY A 59 -5.07 -6.20 -10.32
CA GLY A 59 -6.32 -6.43 -11.04
C GLY A 59 -7.47 -5.54 -10.56
N VAL A 60 -7.16 -4.34 -10.05
CA VAL A 60 -8.15 -3.41 -9.50
C VAL A 60 -8.07 -2.04 -10.19
N LYS A 61 -9.12 -1.25 -10.07
CA LYS A 61 -9.12 0.17 -10.45
C LYS A 61 -8.49 1.03 -9.37
N LEU A 62 -8.12 2.27 -9.74
CA LEU A 62 -7.54 3.24 -8.80
C LEU A 62 -8.49 3.55 -7.63
N GLU A 63 -9.78 3.67 -7.89
CA GLU A 63 -10.85 3.91 -6.90
C GLU A 63 -11.07 2.75 -5.92
N GLU A 64 -10.54 1.56 -6.22
CA GLU A 64 -10.64 0.38 -5.35
C GLU A 64 -9.40 0.22 -4.46
N LEU A 65 -8.34 1.01 -4.69
CA LEU A 65 -7.20 1.05 -3.80
C LEU A 65 -7.60 1.69 -2.47
N PRO A 66 -7.09 1.18 -1.34
CA PRO A 66 -7.31 1.86 -0.07
C PRO A 66 -6.48 3.16 -0.03
N ASP A 67 -7.00 4.16 0.67
CA ASP A 67 -6.28 5.43 0.90
C ASP A 67 -4.99 5.22 1.72
N ASP A 68 -4.96 4.19 2.57
CA ASP A 68 -3.80 3.78 3.36
C ASP A 68 -3.51 2.28 3.16
N PHE A 69 -2.24 1.96 2.94
CA PHE A 69 -1.78 0.59 2.70
C PHE A 69 -1.49 -0.16 4.00
N GLY A 70 -1.34 0.57 5.11
CA GLY A 70 -1.11 0.02 6.43
C GLY A 70 -2.33 -0.65 7.05
N PRO A 71 -2.19 -1.14 8.29
CA PRO A 71 -3.28 -1.74 9.03
C PRO A 71 -4.30 -0.67 9.46
N ARG A 72 -5.60 -1.02 9.40
CA ARG A 72 -6.74 -0.10 9.64
C ARG A 72 -6.70 0.67 10.97
N TRP A 73 -5.96 0.20 11.98
CA TRP A 73 -5.85 0.89 13.27
C TRP A 73 -4.96 2.14 13.21
N ARG A 74 -4.09 2.28 12.21
CA ARG A 74 -3.30 3.52 11.99
C ARG A 74 -4.07 4.60 11.24
N SER A 75 -5.17 4.24 10.60
CA SER A 75 -5.99 5.16 9.81
C SER A 75 -7.20 5.69 10.58
N GLN A 76 -7.34 5.38 11.88
CA GLN A 76 -8.31 6.09 12.72
C GLN A 76 -7.70 7.44 13.11
N PRO A 77 -8.33 8.57 12.73
CA PRO A 77 -8.09 9.80 13.46
C PRO A 77 -8.55 9.54 14.88
N ASP A 78 -7.61 9.62 15.82
CA ASP A 78 -7.80 10.21 17.14
C ASP A 78 -9.27 10.55 17.44
N LEU A 79 -10.05 9.55 17.87
CA LEU A 79 -11.16 9.80 18.76
C LEU A 79 -10.50 9.96 20.12
N SER A 80 -10.02 11.17 20.38
CA SER A 80 -9.75 11.62 21.73
C SER A 80 -11.06 11.35 22.48
N PRO A 81 -11.05 10.53 23.55
CA PRO A 81 -12.15 10.60 24.48
C PRO A 81 -12.23 12.07 24.87
N GLY A 82 -13.35 12.71 24.57
CA GLY A 82 -13.60 14.04 25.08
C GLY A 82 -13.43 13.92 26.59
N ASP A 83 -12.45 14.64 27.13
CA ASP A 83 -12.46 15.04 28.52
C ASP A 83 -13.67 15.97 28.66
N GLU A 84 -14.87 15.36 28.71
CA GLU A 84 -16.03 15.89 29.38
C GLU A 84 -15.78 15.66 30.88
N GLU A 85 -15.25 16.68 31.57
CA GLU A 85 -15.30 16.89 33.04
C GLU A 85 -14.38 18.10 33.32
N GLU A 86 -14.77 19.22 33.93
CA GLU A 86 -16.01 19.80 34.48
C GLU A 86 -15.78 21.33 34.50
#